data_AF-A0A8J7RP44-F1
#
_entry.id   AF-A0A8J7RP44-F1
#
_cell.length_a   1.000
_cell.length_b   1.000
_cell.length_c   1.000
_cell.angle_alpha   90.00
_cell.angle_beta   90.00
_cell.angle_gamma   90.00
#
_symmetry.space_group_name_H-M   'P 1'
#
loop_
_entity.id
_entity.type
_entity.pdbx_description
1 polymer ?
#
loop_
_entity_poly.entity_id
_entity_poly.type
_entity_poly.pdbx_seq_one_letter_code
_entity_poly.pdbx_strand_id
1 'polypeptide(L)'
;MLKNTYNYVINRYIKFLELPFSKKFFVTYILCIVGYLSITLLGMYINSLYSLKNADFIATKKFEIVSSAVVAHTGPEVSYISLALTYIVNNFIACFTISSAIIAVALLYRHDIKKENDTNISYLNALFIFYLITIINPFTGLSGAKLRYLDLIAVIPHGIFEFGAVALSISLGIHYALKILPLSYTLNLNSKKENFSNESLDNNTNNTNNTNNTNNENNRDNDNKSTNISGIKNLPKLKLRDYINYIILLGTILTLVSIAGLLEPLDWALRNYSIANNINMIDLFIESYKNLIYYVIPGLIGDLLSKF
;
A
#
# COMPACT_ATOMS: atom_id res chain seq x y z
N MET A 1 -1.69 -19.85 -21.32
CA MET A 1 -1.24 -19.98 -19.92
C MET A 1 -1.25 -18.64 -19.18
N LEU A 2 -0.54 -17.59 -19.65
CA LEU A 2 -0.49 -16.29 -18.97
C LEU A 2 -1.85 -15.60 -18.74
N LYS A 3 -2.76 -15.63 -19.73
CA LYS A 3 -4.11 -15.04 -19.60
C LYS A 3 -4.93 -15.67 -18.45
N ASN A 4 -4.80 -16.99 -18.27
CA ASN A 4 -5.49 -17.70 -17.19
C ASN A 4 -4.91 -17.35 -15.82
N THR A 5 -3.58 -17.22 -15.72
CA THR A 5 -2.90 -16.79 -14.49
C THR A 5 -3.27 -15.35 -14.11
N TYR A 6 -3.25 -14.44 -15.07
CA TYR A 6 -3.65 -13.05 -14.86
C TYR A 6 -5.10 -12.94 -14.35
N ASN A 7 -6.04 -13.61 -15.04
CA ASN A 7 -7.44 -13.62 -14.62
C ASN A 7 -7.61 -14.19 -13.21
N TYR A 8 -6.86 -15.23 -12.87
CA TYR A 8 -6.88 -15.80 -11.52
C TYR A 8 -6.41 -14.79 -10.46
N VAL A 9 -5.28 -14.11 -10.70
CA VAL A 9 -4.72 -13.12 -9.76
C VAL A 9 -5.64 -11.91 -9.59
N ILE A 10 -6.13 -11.34 -10.68
CA ILE A 10 -7.06 -10.20 -10.64
C ILE A 10 -8.37 -10.58 -9.93
N ASN A 11 -8.92 -11.77 -10.19
CA ASN A 11 -10.12 -12.23 -9.48
C ASN A 11 -9.89 -12.39 -7.96
N ARG A 12 -8.70 -12.78 -7.52
CA ARG A 12 -8.34 -12.79 -6.10
C ARG A 12 -8.22 -11.37 -5.53
N TYR A 13 -7.64 -10.45 -6.29
CA TYR A 13 -7.55 -9.05 -5.90
C TYR A 13 -8.92 -8.39 -5.77
N ILE A 14 -9.84 -8.64 -6.71
CA ILE A 14 -11.23 -8.19 -6.64
C ILE A 14 -11.90 -8.68 -5.35
N LYS A 15 -11.78 -9.98 -5.03
CA LYS A 15 -12.28 -10.54 -3.76
C LYS A 15 -11.66 -9.87 -2.53
N PHE A 16 -10.39 -9.49 -2.59
CA PHE A 16 -9.74 -8.71 -1.54
C PHE A 16 -10.33 -7.29 -1.42
N LEU A 17 -10.60 -6.61 -2.53
CA LEU A 17 -11.22 -5.28 -2.54
C LEU A 17 -12.64 -5.27 -1.95
N GLU A 18 -13.36 -6.40 -1.99
CA GLU A 18 -14.69 -6.57 -1.41
C GLU A 18 -14.67 -6.78 0.13
N LEU A 19 -13.50 -7.09 0.71
CA LEU A 19 -13.40 -7.34 2.16
C LEU A 19 -13.75 -6.08 3.00
N PRO A 20 -14.23 -6.25 4.24
CA PRO A 20 -14.37 -5.13 5.17
C PRO A 20 -12.99 -4.53 5.50
N PHE A 21 -12.98 -3.26 5.91
CA PHE A 21 -11.76 -2.50 6.19
C PHE A 21 -10.77 -3.24 7.11
N SER A 22 -11.26 -3.78 8.23
CA SER A 22 -10.41 -4.48 9.20
C SER A 22 -9.72 -5.71 8.61
N LYS A 23 -10.40 -6.47 7.74
CA LYS A 23 -9.80 -7.65 7.08
C LYS A 23 -8.80 -7.24 6.01
N LYS A 24 -9.07 -6.16 5.26
CA LYS A 24 -8.11 -5.59 4.30
C LYS A 24 -6.83 -5.14 5.00
N PHE A 25 -6.99 -4.43 6.12
CA PHE A 25 -5.89 -4.00 6.95
C PHE A 25 -5.05 -5.18 7.41
N PHE A 26 -5.68 -6.21 8.00
CA PHE A 26 -4.96 -7.38 8.49
C PHE A 26 -4.20 -8.12 7.37
N VAL A 27 -4.84 -8.37 6.23
CA VAL A 27 -4.18 -9.03 5.09
C VAL A 27 -3.00 -8.18 4.58
N THR A 28 -3.20 -6.87 4.45
CA THR A 28 -2.16 -5.95 3.98
C THR A 28 -1.00 -5.89 4.98
N TYR A 29 -1.27 -5.90 6.27
CA TYR A 29 -0.25 -5.92 7.33
C TYR A 29 0.64 -7.16 7.25
N ILE A 30 0.03 -8.35 7.14
CA ILE A 30 0.79 -9.59 6.95
C ILE A 30 1.59 -9.57 5.65
N LEU A 31 1.02 -9.05 4.56
CA LEU A 31 1.73 -8.93 3.29
C LEU A 31 2.90 -7.94 3.34
N CYS A 32 2.79 -6.84 4.10
CA CYS A 32 3.90 -5.92 4.34
C CYS A 32 5.05 -6.62 5.09
N ILE A 33 4.74 -7.40 6.13
CA ILE A 33 5.75 -8.17 6.88
C ILE A 33 6.41 -9.23 5.99
N VAL A 34 5.60 -10.03 5.27
CA VAL A 34 6.11 -11.06 4.37
C VAL A 34 6.93 -10.46 3.25
N GLY A 35 6.49 -9.34 2.67
CA GLY A 35 7.23 -8.60 1.65
C GLY A 35 8.58 -8.12 2.17
N TYR A 36 8.58 -7.50 3.34
CA TYR A 36 9.79 -7.05 4.02
C TYR A 36 10.78 -8.21 4.29
N LEU A 37 10.31 -9.32 4.88
CA LEU A 37 11.15 -10.48 5.19
C LEU A 37 11.69 -11.12 3.92
N SER A 38 10.84 -11.31 2.90
CA SER A 38 11.23 -11.92 1.64
C SER A 38 12.36 -11.14 0.96
N ILE A 39 12.29 -9.81 0.95
CA ILE A 39 13.33 -8.99 0.33
C ILE A 39 14.58 -8.92 1.17
N THR A 40 14.44 -8.86 2.48
CA THR A 40 15.61 -8.83 3.36
C THR A 40 16.39 -10.13 3.24
N LEU A 41 15.71 -11.28 3.23
CA LEU A 41 16.31 -12.59 3.00
C LEU A 41 16.92 -12.71 1.60
N LEU A 42 16.20 -12.25 0.57
CA LEU A 42 16.72 -12.22 -0.80
C LEU A 42 17.97 -11.33 -0.91
N GLY A 43 17.97 -10.17 -0.28
CA GLY A 43 19.11 -9.24 -0.23
C GLY A 43 20.32 -9.86 0.45
N MET A 44 20.12 -10.52 1.60
CA MET A 44 21.17 -11.28 2.28
C MET A 44 21.73 -12.40 1.39
N TYR A 45 20.86 -13.14 0.71
CA TYR A 45 21.25 -14.22 -0.19
C TYR A 45 22.04 -13.72 -1.40
N ILE A 46 21.56 -12.66 -2.06
CA ILE A 46 22.25 -12.07 -3.21
C ILE A 46 23.61 -11.50 -2.81
N ASN A 47 23.72 -10.81 -1.65
CA ASN A 47 24.99 -10.28 -1.17
C ASN A 47 26.00 -11.40 -0.83
N SER A 48 25.51 -12.55 -0.35
CA SER A 48 26.35 -13.73 -0.15
C SER A 48 26.89 -14.34 -1.45
N LEU A 49 26.17 -14.20 -2.56
CA LEU A 49 26.54 -14.78 -3.86
C LEU A 49 27.40 -13.85 -4.71
N TYR A 50 27.07 -12.57 -4.70
CA TYR A 50 27.75 -11.54 -5.46
C TYR A 50 28.15 -10.46 -4.46
N SER A 51 29.46 -10.29 -4.23
CA SER A 51 30.00 -9.15 -3.49
C SER A 51 29.64 -7.86 -4.24
N LEU A 52 28.41 -7.39 -4.06
CA LEU A 52 27.83 -6.26 -4.76
C LEU A 52 28.33 -4.98 -4.12
N LYS A 53 29.63 -4.67 -4.28
CA LYS A 53 30.24 -3.45 -3.73
C LYS A 53 29.45 -2.17 -4.05
N ASN A 54 28.78 -2.11 -5.19
CA ASN A 54 27.98 -0.95 -5.61
C ASN A 54 26.55 -0.93 -5.02
N ALA A 55 25.91 -2.08 -4.82
CA ALA A 55 24.60 -2.15 -4.15
C ALA A 55 24.78 -2.00 -2.63
N ASP A 56 25.83 -2.60 -2.07
CA ASP A 56 26.35 -2.31 -0.73
C ASP A 56 26.60 -0.82 -0.60
N PHE A 57 27.26 -0.13 -1.56
CA PHE A 57 27.48 1.32 -1.46
C PHE A 57 26.18 2.13 -1.47
N ILE A 58 25.23 1.87 -2.37
CA ILE A 58 23.98 2.66 -2.46
C ILE A 58 23.08 2.44 -1.24
N ALA A 59 22.97 1.20 -0.77
CA ALA A 59 22.13 0.91 0.37
C ALA A 59 22.84 1.09 1.71
N THR A 60 24.16 0.93 1.80
CA THR A 60 24.96 1.45 2.91
C THR A 60 24.92 2.97 2.90
N LYS A 61 24.83 3.66 1.76
CA LYS A 61 24.64 5.11 1.72
C LYS A 61 23.23 5.54 2.07
N LYS A 62 22.19 4.76 1.79
CA LYS A 62 20.83 5.06 2.24
C LYS A 62 20.64 4.72 3.71
N PHE A 63 21.18 3.58 4.13
CA PHE A 63 21.27 3.16 5.53
C PHE A 63 22.20 4.07 6.31
N GLU A 64 23.31 4.57 5.76
CA GLU A 64 24.12 5.66 6.31
C GLU A 64 23.29 6.95 6.23
N ILE A 65 22.64 7.37 5.16
CA ILE A 65 21.87 8.63 5.24
C ILE A 65 20.78 8.56 6.35
N VAL A 66 20.22 7.38 6.62
CA VAL A 66 19.32 7.11 7.77
C VAL A 66 20.07 6.92 9.11
N SER A 67 21.20 6.22 9.14
CA SER A 67 22.03 5.86 10.32
C SER A 67 23.28 6.73 10.51
N SER A 68 23.51 7.69 9.65
CA SER A 68 24.64 8.62 9.47
C SER A 68 24.15 10.07 9.43
N ALA A 69 22.84 10.28 9.22
CA ALA A 69 22.13 11.28 10.02
C ALA A 69 22.26 11.00 11.54
N VAL A 70 22.38 9.71 11.92
CA VAL A 70 22.67 9.26 13.31
C VAL A 70 24.18 9.20 13.62
N VAL A 71 25.05 8.80 12.67
CA VAL A 71 26.48 8.46 12.91
C VAL A 71 27.53 9.20 12.05
N ALA A 72 27.25 9.85 10.90
CA ALA A 72 28.27 10.57 10.10
C ALA A 72 28.20 12.10 10.23
N HIS A 73 27.12 12.63 10.81
CA HIS A 73 27.08 14.00 11.35
C HIS A 73 27.39 14.02 12.85
N THR A 74 28.10 13.01 13.35
CA THR A 74 28.61 12.94 14.73
C THR A 74 29.72 13.96 14.96
N GLY A 75 29.33 15.23 15.01
CA GLY A 75 29.72 16.05 16.13
C GLY A 75 28.92 15.63 17.38
N PRO A 76 29.33 16.07 18.58
CA PRO A 76 28.67 15.79 19.86
C PRO A 76 27.24 16.38 20.03
N GLU A 77 26.53 16.73 18.95
CA GLU A 77 25.38 17.65 18.99
C GLU A 77 24.03 17.09 18.48
N VAL A 78 23.94 15.85 17.95
CA VAL A 78 22.65 15.33 17.44
C VAL A 78 21.89 14.60 18.56
N SER A 79 20.80 15.20 19.04
CA SER A 79 19.97 14.63 20.09
C SER A 79 19.13 13.45 19.60
N TYR A 80 18.86 12.47 20.47
CA TYR A 80 17.94 11.34 20.23
C TYR A 80 16.59 11.81 19.67
N ILE A 81 16.08 12.95 20.16
CA ILE A 81 14.81 13.55 19.74
C ILE A 81 14.88 13.98 18.26
N SER A 82 16.00 14.54 17.80
CA SER A 82 16.18 14.94 16.40
C SER A 82 16.08 13.75 15.44
N LEU A 83 16.67 12.63 15.84
CA LEU A 83 16.65 11.38 15.06
C LEU A 83 15.25 10.78 15.00
N ALA A 84 14.61 10.65 16.16
CA ALA A 84 13.24 10.17 16.24
C ALA A 84 12.30 11.06 15.41
N LEU A 85 12.40 12.38 15.53
CA LEU A 85 11.54 13.31 14.80
C LEU A 85 11.72 13.21 13.28
N THR A 86 12.96 13.07 12.81
CA THR A 86 13.25 12.92 11.38
C THR A 86 12.63 11.64 10.82
N TYR A 87 12.76 10.52 11.54
CA TYR A 87 12.09 9.27 11.18
C TYR A 87 10.57 9.44 11.16
N ILE A 88 10.01 10.06 12.20
CA ILE A 88 8.56 10.27 12.33
C ILE A 88 8.02 11.07 11.16
N VAL A 89 8.63 12.21 10.86
CA VAL A 89 8.19 13.09 9.76
C VAL A 89 8.32 12.37 8.42
N ASN A 90 9.45 11.72 8.14
CA ASN A 90 9.68 11.04 6.88
C ASN A 90 8.68 9.90 6.65
N ASN A 91 8.49 9.03 7.64
CA ASN A 91 7.59 7.89 7.53
C ASN A 91 6.10 8.30 7.54
N PHE A 92 5.76 9.38 8.25
CA PHE A 92 4.42 9.93 8.18
C PHE A 92 4.12 10.51 6.80
N ILE A 93 5.04 11.29 6.21
CA ILE A 93 4.89 11.84 4.85
C ILE A 93 4.81 10.70 3.83
N ALA A 94 5.61 9.65 3.98
CA ALA A 94 5.54 8.47 3.12
C ALA A 94 4.15 7.80 3.22
N CYS A 95 3.64 7.59 4.44
CA CYS A 95 2.30 7.04 4.65
C CYS A 95 1.21 7.95 4.05
N PHE A 96 1.28 9.26 4.27
CA PHE A 96 0.34 10.21 3.67
C PHE A 96 0.38 10.19 2.14
N THR A 97 1.58 10.07 1.56
CA THR A 97 1.79 10.00 0.11
C THR A 97 1.18 8.72 -0.46
N ILE A 98 1.38 7.57 0.18
CA ILE A 98 0.81 6.28 -0.23
C ILE A 98 -0.72 6.36 -0.29
N SER A 99 -1.37 6.82 0.79
CA SER A 99 -2.83 6.91 0.84
C SER A 99 -3.36 7.89 -0.21
N SER A 100 -2.71 9.05 -0.36
CA SER A 100 -3.09 10.09 -1.32
C SER A 100 -2.91 9.65 -2.77
N ALA A 101 -1.83 8.92 -3.08
CA ALA A 101 -1.57 8.42 -4.42
C ALA A 101 -2.64 7.41 -4.87
N ILE A 102 -3.03 6.47 -4.00
CA ILE A 102 -4.10 5.50 -4.31
C ILE A 102 -5.44 6.22 -4.53
N ILE A 103 -5.74 7.25 -3.73
CA ILE A 103 -6.93 8.09 -3.91
C ILE A 103 -6.87 8.86 -5.23
N ALA A 104 -5.71 9.43 -5.58
CA ALA A 104 -5.51 10.16 -6.82
C ALA A 104 -5.75 9.28 -8.05
N VAL A 105 -5.34 8.00 -8.02
CA VAL A 105 -5.67 7.03 -9.08
C VAL A 105 -7.18 6.95 -9.29
N ALA A 106 -7.97 6.82 -8.21
CA ALA A 106 -9.43 6.80 -8.34
C ALA A 106 -10.02 8.10 -8.88
N LEU A 107 -9.45 9.25 -8.52
CA LEU A 107 -9.91 10.55 -9.02
C LEU A 107 -9.62 10.74 -10.51
N LEU A 108 -8.43 10.33 -10.98
CA LEU A 108 -8.04 10.37 -12.39
C LEU A 108 -8.98 9.49 -13.23
N TYR A 109 -9.14 8.22 -12.85
CA TYR A 109 -10.02 7.30 -13.57
C TYR A 109 -11.49 7.71 -13.50
N ARG A 110 -11.95 8.31 -12.40
CA ARG A 110 -13.30 8.88 -12.31
C ARG A 110 -13.51 10.00 -13.32
N HIS A 111 -12.49 10.79 -13.62
CA HIS A 111 -12.57 11.83 -14.64
C HIS A 111 -12.59 11.21 -16.05
N ASP A 112 -11.81 10.18 -16.29
CA ASP A 112 -11.66 9.58 -17.63
C ASP A 112 -12.83 8.65 -18.01
N ILE A 113 -13.44 7.97 -17.05
CA ILE A 113 -14.69 7.20 -17.25
C ILE A 113 -15.85 8.07 -17.73
N LYS A 114 -15.83 9.38 -17.43
CA LYS A 114 -16.83 10.31 -17.96
C LYS A 114 -16.65 10.58 -19.46
N LYS A 115 -15.49 10.22 -20.02
CA LYS A 115 -15.11 10.49 -21.41
C LYS A 115 -15.11 9.23 -22.28
N GLU A 116 -14.70 8.06 -21.74
CA GLU A 116 -14.54 6.82 -22.53
C GLU A 116 -14.90 5.53 -21.75
N ASN A 117 -15.45 4.53 -22.44
CA ASN A 117 -15.96 3.27 -21.87
C ASN A 117 -14.88 2.19 -21.60
N ASP A 118 -13.66 2.30 -22.14
CA ASP A 118 -12.61 1.24 -22.04
C ASP A 118 -11.67 1.38 -20.82
N THR A 119 -11.96 2.32 -19.93
CA THR A 119 -11.06 2.75 -18.83
C THR A 119 -11.15 1.89 -17.56
N ASN A 120 -12.08 0.92 -17.49
CA ASN A 120 -12.38 0.20 -16.24
C ASN A 120 -11.39 -0.92 -15.89
N ILE A 121 -10.95 -1.72 -16.88
CA ILE A 121 -9.92 -2.75 -16.66
C ILE A 121 -8.60 -2.06 -16.27
N SER A 122 -8.32 -0.92 -16.89
CA SER A 122 -7.14 -0.10 -16.60
C SER A 122 -7.15 0.45 -15.17
N TYR A 123 -8.31 0.84 -14.63
CA TYR A 123 -8.42 1.27 -13.23
C TYR A 123 -8.07 0.15 -12.23
N LEU A 124 -8.66 -1.04 -12.40
CA LEU A 124 -8.39 -2.18 -11.52
C LEU A 124 -6.92 -2.60 -11.57
N ASN A 125 -6.34 -2.59 -12.77
CA ASN A 125 -4.92 -2.88 -12.97
C ASN A 125 -4.03 -1.81 -12.33
N ALA A 126 -4.36 -0.54 -12.47
CA ALA A 126 -3.62 0.54 -11.83
C ALA A 126 -3.66 0.40 -10.31
N LEU A 127 -4.85 0.18 -9.72
CA LEU A 127 -4.96 -0.08 -8.29
C LEU A 127 -4.16 -1.30 -7.84
N PHE A 128 -4.21 -2.39 -8.60
CA PHE A 128 -3.46 -3.61 -8.28
C PHE A 128 -1.94 -3.37 -8.33
N ILE A 129 -1.45 -2.66 -9.34
CA ILE A 129 -0.03 -2.33 -9.47
C ILE A 129 0.42 -1.41 -8.31
N PHE A 130 -0.35 -0.37 -7.99
CA PHE A 130 -0.05 0.49 -6.84
C PHE A 130 -0.08 -0.29 -5.52
N TYR A 131 -1.03 -1.21 -5.34
CA TYR A 131 -1.09 -2.07 -4.18
C TYR A 131 0.16 -2.96 -4.05
N LEU A 132 0.58 -3.59 -5.15
CA LEU A 132 1.82 -4.36 -5.18
C LEU A 132 3.02 -3.48 -4.84
N ILE A 133 3.23 -2.37 -5.56
CA ILE A 133 4.38 -1.48 -5.34
C ILE A 133 4.44 -0.98 -3.88
N THR A 134 3.30 -0.74 -3.24
CA THR A 134 3.24 -0.22 -1.86
C THR A 134 3.44 -1.29 -0.79
N ILE A 135 2.91 -2.51 -0.97
CA ILE A 135 3.33 -3.68 -0.15
C ILE A 135 4.82 -3.92 -0.31
N ILE A 136 5.33 -3.60 -1.50
CA ILE A 136 6.72 -3.70 -1.88
C ILE A 136 7.53 -2.47 -1.40
N ASN A 137 6.93 -1.39 -0.90
CA ASN A 137 7.70 -0.20 -0.57
C ASN A 137 8.63 -0.34 0.67
N PRO A 138 8.34 -1.20 1.67
CA PRO A 138 9.31 -1.52 2.73
C PRO A 138 10.65 -2.06 2.23
N PHE A 139 10.78 -2.37 0.92
CA PHE A 139 11.97 -2.97 0.30
C PHE A 139 13.24 -2.11 0.41
N THR A 140 13.09 -0.81 0.62
CA THR A 140 14.18 0.12 0.31
C THR A 140 15.02 0.54 1.53
N GLY A 141 14.77 -0.01 2.72
CA GLY A 141 15.48 0.34 3.96
C GLY A 141 16.71 -0.52 4.27
N LEU A 142 16.74 -1.78 3.84
CA LEU A 142 17.72 -2.78 4.35
C LEU A 142 18.51 -3.52 3.28
N SER A 143 18.24 -3.25 2.01
CA SER A 143 18.88 -3.93 0.88
C SER A 143 20.35 -3.50 0.69
N GLY A 144 21.19 -3.65 1.71
CA GLY A 144 22.66 -3.50 1.64
C GLY A 144 23.34 -3.01 2.91
N ALA A 145 22.67 -3.05 4.05
CA ALA A 145 23.39 -3.11 5.33
C ALA A 145 23.90 -4.55 5.52
N LYS A 146 25.16 -4.71 5.98
CA LYS A 146 25.72 -6.02 6.38
C LYS A 146 25.06 -6.48 7.68
N LEU A 147 23.81 -6.91 7.57
CA LEU A 147 23.03 -7.42 8.69
C LEU A 147 23.18 -8.94 8.75
N ARG A 148 23.48 -9.42 9.95
CA ARG A 148 23.37 -10.84 10.28
C ARG A 148 21.89 -11.17 10.50
N TYR A 149 21.51 -12.43 10.37
CA TYR A 149 20.15 -12.88 10.68
C TYR A 149 19.68 -12.44 12.07
N LEU A 150 20.56 -12.46 13.07
CA LEU A 150 20.26 -12.01 14.44
C LEU A 150 19.96 -10.50 14.52
N ASP A 151 20.46 -9.69 13.59
CA ASP A 151 20.20 -8.26 13.60
C ASP A 151 18.75 -7.93 13.19
N LEU A 152 18.00 -8.88 12.62
CA LEU A 152 16.56 -8.74 12.34
C LEU A 152 15.73 -8.61 13.63
N ILE A 153 16.25 -9.11 14.76
CA ILE A 153 15.58 -8.98 16.06
C ILE A 153 15.42 -7.50 16.43
N ALA A 154 16.39 -6.67 16.08
CA ALA A 154 16.34 -5.22 16.32
C ALA A 154 15.24 -4.53 15.51
N VAL A 155 14.71 -5.15 14.45
CA VAL A 155 13.63 -4.56 13.65
C VAL A 155 12.25 -4.89 14.21
N ILE A 156 12.12 -5.93 15.02
CA ILE A 156 10.82 -6.40 15.50
C ILE A 156 10.06 -5.32 16.29
N PRO A 157 10.66 -4.64 17.29
CA PRO A 157 9.89 -3.76 18.17
C PRO A 157 9.31 -2.55 17.45
N HIS A 158 10.13 -1.76 16.75
CA HIS A 158 9.61 -0.65 15.93
C HIS A 158 8.83 -1.12 14.70
N GLY A 159 9.24 -2.22 14.07
CA GLY A 159 8.66 -2.74 12.84
C GLY A 159 7.18 -3.12 12.98
N ILE A 160 6.75 -3.65 14.15
CA ILE A 160 5.33 -3.92 14.42
C ILE A 160 4.46 -2.69 14.17
N PHE A 161 4.91 -1.52 14.63
CA PHE A 161 4.19 -0.27 14.50
C PHE A 161 4.37 0.36 13.12
N GLU A 162 5.58 0.31 12.55
CA GLU A 162 5.87 0.83 11.22
C GLU A 162 5.05 0.11 10.14
N PHE A 163 5.06 -1.22 10.12
CA PHE A 163 4.24 -2.01 9.18
C PHE A 163 2.75 -1.78 9.42
N GLY A 164 2.36 -1.50 10.66
CA GLY A 164 0.98 -1.14 11.02
C GLY A 164 0.57 0.18 10.36
N ALA A 165 1.41 1.21 10.47
CA ALA A 165 1.18 2.50 9.84
C ALA A 165 1.10 2.39 8.30
N VAL A 166 2.04 1.68 7.68
CA VAL A 166 2.08 1.48 6.22
C VAL A 166 0.84 0.71 5.75
N ALA A 167 0.49 -0.41 6.40
CA ALA A 167 -0.68 -1.19 6.03
C ALA A 167 -1.99 -0.42 6.22
N LEU A 168 -2.06 0.42 7.27
CA LEU A 168 -3.20 1.29 7.52
C LEU A 168 -3.32 2.36 6.44
N SER A 169 -2.21 2.98 6.02
CA SER A 169 -2.16 3.93 4.91
C SER A 169 -2.66 3.33 3.59
N ILE A 170 -2.15 2.15 3.21
CA ILE A 170 -2.56 1.45 1.99
C ILE A 170 -4.07 1.14 2.05
N SER A 171 -4.52 0.58 3.17
CA SER A 171 -5.93 0.21 3.37
C SER A 171 -6.85 1.42 3.37
N LEU A 172 -6.40 2.53 3.96
CA LEU A 172 -7.08 3.82 3.95
C LEU A 172 -7.22 4.34 2.50
N GLY A 173 -6.12 4.38 1.75
CA GLY A 173 -6.12 4.78 0.35
C GLY A 173 -7.12 3.96 -0.49
N ILE A 174 -7.06 2.63 -0.37
CA ILE A 174 -7.99 1.71 -1.08
C ILE A 174 -9.44 1.95 -0.66
N HIS A 175 -9.71 2.11 0.64
CA HIS A 175 -11.06 2.32 1.13
C HIS A 175 -11.71 3.57 0.53
N TYR A 176 -10.97 4.68 0.45
CA TYR A 176 -11.48 5.92 -0.13
C TYR A 176 -11.50 5.89 -1.65
N ALA A 177 -10.54 5.22 -2.30
CA ALA A 177 -10.57 4.97 -3.73
C ALA A 177 -11.88 4.25 -4.13
N LEU A 178 -12.27 3.20 -3.40
CA LEU A 178 -13.51 2.46 -3.65
C LEU A 178 -14.79 3.25 -3.29
N LYS A 179 -14.71 4.23 -2.39
CA LYS A 179 -15.82 5.16 -2.16
C LYS A 179 -15.99 6.16 -3.30
N ILE A 180 -14.88 6.59 -3.92
CA ILE A 180 -14.88 7.53 -5.05
C ILE A 180 -15.36 6.84 -6.33
N LEU A 181 -14.86 5.62 -6.57
CA LEU A 181 -15.19 4.83 -7.75
C LEU A 181 -15.48 3.37 -7.34
N PRO A 182 -16.74 3.03 -7.03
CA PRO A 182 -17.12 1.71 -6.53
C PRO A 182 -16.86 0.56 -7.51
N LEU A 183 -16.56 -0.62 -6.95
CA LEU A 183 -16.31 -1.84 -7.72
C LEU A 183 -17.54 -2.30 -8.52
N SER A 184 -18.76 -2.13 -7.98
CA SER A 184 -20.00 -2.47 -8.68
C SER A 184 -20.20 -1.69 -9.97
N TYR A 185 -19.71 -0.45 -10.02
CA TYR A 185 -19.77 0.39 -11.19
C TYR A 185 -18.79 -0.09 -12.27
N THR A 186 -17.58 -0.47 -11.87
CA THR A 186 -16.53 -0.94 -12.80
C THR A 186 -16.82 -2.34 -13.34
N LEU A 187 -17.40 -3.24 -12.54
CA LEU A 187 -17.76 -4.60 -12.97
C LEU A 187 -19.02 -4.65 -13.86
N ASN A 188 -20.05 -3.85 -13.59
CA ASN A 188 -21.28 -3.82 -14.40
C ASN A 188 -21.08 -3.26 -15.82
N LEU A 189 -20.04 -2.45 -16.05
CA LEU A 189 -19.69 -1.96 -17.39
C LEU A 189 -19.06 -3.07 -18.25
N ASN A 190 -18.30 -4.00 -17.66
CA ASN A 190 -17.72 -5.13 -18.38
C ASN A 190 -18.79 -6.14 -18.84
N SER A 191 -19.78 -6.46 -18.00
CA SER A 191 -20.86 -7.39 -18.38
C SER A 191 -21.73 -6.85 -19.52
N LYS A 192 -21.93 -5.52 -19.58
CA LYS A 192 -22.60 -4.87 -20.72
C LYS A 192 -21.77 -4.90 -22.00
N LYS A 193 -20.44 -4.82 -21.91
CA LYS A 193 -19.54 -4.86 -23.07
C LYS A 193 -19.46 -6.25 -23.69
N GLU A 194 -19.43 -7.31 -22.89
CA GLU A 194 -19.43 -8.71 -23.38
C GLU A 194 -20.72 -9.08 -24.12
N ASN A 195 -21.87 -8.54 -23.69
CA ASN A 195 -23.14 -8.77 -24.39
C ASN A 195 -23.24 -8.01 -25.72
N PHE A 196 -22.50 -6.91 -25.91
CA PHE A 196 -22.48 -6.15 -27.16
C PHE A 196 -21.51 -6.73 -28.20
N SER A 197 -20.48 -7.45 -27.77
CA SER A 197 -19.51 -8.11 -28.69
C SER A 197 -19.98 -9.44 -29.26
N ASN A 198 -21.09 -10.00 -28.76
CA ASN A 198 -21.64 -11.29 -29.23
C ASN A 198 -22.80 -11.13 -30.22
N GLU A 199 -23.13 -9.91 -30.66
CA GLU A 199 -24.21 -9.66 -31.64
C GLU A 199 -23.70 -9.46 -33.09
N SER A 200 -22.43 -9.75 -33.37
CA SER A 200 -21.86 -9.63 -34.71
C SER A 200 -21.04 -10.85 -35.13
N LEU A 201 -21.70 -12.01 -35.22
CA LEU A 201 -21.30 -13.12 -36.09
C LEU A 201 -22.45 -14.14 -36.14
N ASP A 202 -23.37 -13.92 -37.07
CA ASP A 202 -23.78 -14.96 -38.00
C ASP A 202 -24.62 -14.36 -39.12
N ASN A 203 -23.97 -14.16 -40.27
CA ASN A 203 -24.63 -14.21 -41.55
C ASN A 203 -23.81 -15.13 -42.48
N ASN A 204 -24.39 -16.31 -42.69
CA ASN A 204 -24.76 -16.85 -44.00
C ASN A 204 -23.91 -18.02 -44.56
N THR A 205 -24.55 -19.18 -44.73
CA THR A 205 -24.43 -20.00 -45.95
C THR A 205 -25.71 -20.83 -46.18
N ASN A 206 -26.53 -20.35 -47.14
CA ASN A 206 -27.36 -21.04 -48.14
C ASN A 206 -28.26 -22.24 -47.76
N ASN A 207 -29.58 -22.09 -47.96
CA ASN A 207 -30.27 -22.80 -49.06
C ASN A 207 -31.65 -22.21 -49.43
N THR A 208 -31.92 -22.31 -50.73
CA THR A 208 -32.97 -21.85 -51.65
C THR A 208 -34.44 -22.17 -51.29
N ASN A 209 -35.36 -21.20 -51.48
CA ASN A 209 -36.47 -21.23 -52.47
C ASN A 209 -37.68 -20.32 -52.13
N ASN A 210 -38.11 -19.55 -53.15
CA ASN A 210 -39.48 -19.11 -53.48
C ASN A 210 -40.31 -18.33 -52.43
N THR A 211 -40.69 -17.07 -52.72
CA THR A 211 -41.88 -16.68 -53.53
C THR A 211 -42.14 -15.17 -53.37
N ASN A 212 -42.43 -14.50 -54.49
CA ASN A 212 -43.06 -13.17 -54.73
C ASN A 212 -43.60 -12.37 -53.52
N ASN A 213 -43.27 -11.07 -53.40
CA ASN A 213 -44.17 -9.96 -53.78
C ASN A 213 -43.64 -8.56 -53.39
N THR A 214 -43.73 -7.63 -54.37
CA THR A 214 -44.03 -6.18 -54.29
C THR A 214 -43.28 -5.24 -53.34
N ASN A 215 -42.55 -4.31 -53.97
CA ASN A 215 -42.43 -2.86 -53.72
C ASN A 215 -43.05 -2.30 -52.43
N ASN A 216 -42.22 -1.65 -51.60
CA ASN A 216 -42.51 -0.26 -51.23
C ASN A 216 -41.27 0.50 -50.78
N GLU A 217 -41.27 1.78 -51.15
CA GLU A 217 -40.23 2.78 -50.98
C GLU A 217 -39.99 3.18 -49.51
N ASN A 218 -38.80 3.74 -49.30
CA ASN A 218 -38.49 4.86 -48.38
C ASN A 218 -38.96 4.75 -46.92
N ASN A 219 -38.00 4.51 -46.03
CA ASN A 219 -37.77 5.48 -44.95
C ASN A 219 -36.35 5.39 -44.40
N ARG A 220 -35.60 6.48 -44.65
CA ARG A 220 -34.53 6.91 -43.75
C ARG A 220 -35.20 7.30 -42.45
N ASP A 221 -34.84 6.66 -41.35
CA ASP A 221 -34.73 7.38 -40.10
C ASP A 221 -33.59 6.83 -39.25
N ASN A 222 -32.79 7.79 -38.81
CA ASN A 222 -31.65 7.63 -37.92
C ASN A 222 -32.13 7.11 -36.57
N ASP A 223 -32.08 5.80 -36.35
CA ASP A 223 -31.97 5.28 -34.99
C ASP A 223 -30.52 5.38 -34.53
N ASN A 224 -30.10 6.63 -34.29
CA ASN A 224 -29.14 6.94 -33.24
C ASN A 224 -29.76 6.45 -31.93
N LYS A 225 -29.60 5.15 -31.66
CA LYS A 225 -29.79 4.56 -30.34
C LYS A 225 -28.68 5.08 -29.44
N SER A 226 -28.83 6.33 -29.04
CA SER A 226 -28.25 6.91 -27.85
C SER A 226 -28.61 5.97 -26.70
N THR A 227 -27.74 4.99 -26.47
CA THR A 227 -27.80 4.11 -25.31
C THR A 227 -27.69 5.04 -24.12
N ASN A 228 -28.82 5.28 -23.47
CA ASN A 228 -28.94 6.10 -22.28
C ASN A 228 -27.83 5.78 -21.28
N ILE A 229 -26.82 6.64 -21.26
CA ILE A 229 -25.77 6.76 -20.23
C ILE A 229 -26.41 7.44 -19.01
N SER A 230 -27.54 6.92 -18.54
CA SER A 230 -28.24 7.44 -17.35
C SER A 230 -27.61 6.91 -16.04
N GLY A 231 -26.76 5.88 -16.13
CA GLY A 231 -26.06 5.29 -14.97
C GLY A 231 -24.87 6.11 -14.43
N ILE A 232 -24.30 7.03 -15.22
CA ILE A 232 -23.09 7.79 -14.84
C ILE A 232 -23.42 9.01 -13.96
N LYS A 233 -24.68 9.47 -13.96
CA LYS A 233 -25.05 10.74 -13.30
C LYS A 233 -25.02 10.70 -11.77
N ASN A 234 -25.00 9.52 -11.15
CA ASN A 234 -25.11 9.37 -9.70
C ASN A 234 -23.90 8.67 -9.05
N LEU A 235 -22.68 9.09 -9.36
CA LEU A 235 -21.53 8.65 -8.57
C LEU A 235 -21.64 9.16 -7.11
N PRO A 236 -21.34 8.31 -6.11
CA PRO A 236 -21.42 8.71 -4.72
C PRO A 236 -20.51 9.92 -4.44
N LYS A 237 -21.03 10.86 -3.65
CA LYS A 237 -20.25 11.95 -3.06
C LYS A 237 -19.84 11.54 -1.65
N LEU A 238 -18.61 11.86 -1.29
CA LEU A 238 -18.12 11.67 0.08
C LEU A 238 -18.93 12.56 1.03
N LYS A 239 -19.32 12.00 2.17
CA LYS A 239 -20.05 12.71 3.23
C LYS A 239 -19.06 13.29 4.23
N LEU A 240 -19.47 14.29 5.02
CA LEU A 240 -18.65 14.87 6.08
C LEU A 240 -18.03 13.81 7.03
N ARG A 241 -18.83 12.79 7.39
CA ARG A 241 -18.38 11.65 8.20
C ARG A 241 -17.18 10.92 7.59
N ASP A 242 -17.11 10.83 6.26
CA ASP A 242 -15.99 10.20 5.58
C ASP A 242 -14.71 11.03 5.74
N TYR A 243 -14.79 12.36 5.67
CA TYR A 243 -13.62 13.21 5.91
C TYR A 243 -13.13 13.13 7.36
N ILE A 244 -14.07 13.12 8.32
CA ILE A 244 -13.74 12.96 9.76
C ILE A 244 -13.03 11.62 9.99
N ASN A 245 -13.59 10.53 9.46
CA ASN A 245 -12.98 9.20 9.59
C ASN A 245 -11.57 9.15 8.95
N TYR A 246 -11.36 9.85 7.83
CA TYR A 246 -10.05 9.92 7.17
C TYR A 246 -9.03 10.59 8.09
N ILE A 247 -9.39 11.74 8.67
CA ILE A 247 -8.51 12.50 9.58
C ILE A 247 -8.19 11.69 10.83
N ILE A 248 -9.17 11.00 11.43
CA ILE A 248 -8.96 10.14 12.60
C ILE A 248 -7.97 9.01 12.28
N LEU A 249 -8.14 8.35 11.13
CA LEU A 249 -7.24 7.28 10.70
C LEU A 249 -5.84 7.81 10.37
N LEU A 250 -5.74 9.02 9.80
CA LEU A 250 -4.45 9.68 9.60
C LEU A 250 -3.75 10.02 10.92
N GLY A 251 -4.51 10.46 11.94
CA GLY A 251 -3.99 10.62 13.30
C GLY A 251 -3.50 9.30 13.90
N THR A 252 -4.22 8.20 13.66
CA THR A 252 -3.78 6.86 14.09
C THR A 252 -2.48 6.44 13.41
N ILE A 253 -2.32 6.72 12.11
CA ILE A 253 -1.06 6.50 11.38
C ILE A 253 0.07 7.30 12.03
N LEU A 254 -0.15 8.58 12.35
CA LEU A 254 0.86 9.41 13.02
C LEU A 254 1.24 8.84 14.39
N THR A 255 0.29 8.32 15.17
CA THR A 255 0.58 7.67 16.46
C THR A 255 1.45 6.43 16.26
N LEU A 256 1.11 5.55 15.31
CA LEU A 256 1.89 4.34 15.04
C LEU A 256 3.32 4.69 14.57
N VAL A 257 3.46 5.65 13.66
CA VAL A 257 4.77 6.13 13.19
C VAL A 257 5.55 6.78 14.33
N SER A 258 4.89 7.54 15.21
CA SER A 258 5.52 8.15 16.40
C SER A 258 6.10 7.09 17.34
N ILE A 259 5.35 6.02 17.61
CA ILE A 259 5.84 4.91 18.42
C ILE A 259 7.04 4.26 17.73
N ALA A 260 6.92 3.91 16.44
CA ALA A 260 8.02 3.31 15.68
C ALA A 260 9.30 4.18 15.70
N GLY A 261 9.17 5.49 15.49
CA GLY A 261 10.32 6.40 15.44
C GLY A 261 10.98 6.68 16.78
N LEU A 262 10.27 6.50 17.90
CA LEU A 262 10.89 6.50 19.23
C LEU A 262 11.60 5.17 19.50
N LEU A 263 11.00 4.05 19.07
CA LEU A 263 11.59 2.73 19.29
C LEU A 263 12.81 2.47 18.42
N GLU A 264 12.85 2.95 17.18
CA GLU A 264 13.90 2.61 16.24
C GLU A 264 15.32 3.01 16.74
N PRO A 265 15.59 4.26 17.19
CA PRO A 265 16.92 4.60 17.71
C PRO A 265 17.28 3.80 18.96
N LEU A 266 16.30 3.46 19.80
CA LEU A 266 16.49 2.60 20.98
C LEU A 266 16.87 1.18 20.55
N ASP A 267 16.16 0.60 19.59
CA ASP A 267 16.42 -0.74 19.06
C ASP A 267 17.85 -0.86 18.52
N TRP A 268 18.29 0.13 17.74
CA TRP A 268 19.66 0.16 17.23
C TRP A 268 20.69 0.35 18.34
N ALA A 269 20.39 1.17 19.36
CA ALA A 269 21.27 1.34 20.52
C ALA A 269 21.42 0.02 21.30
N LEU A 270 20.33 -0.71 21.55
CA LEU A 270 20.35 -2.01 22.22
C LEU A 270 21.13 -3.05 21.42
N ARG A 271 20.93 -3.09 20.09
CA ARG A 271 21.71 -3.96 19.21
C ARG A 271 23.20 -3.69 19.32
N ASN A 272 23.61 -2.42 19.20
CA ASN A 272 25.01 -2.03 19.24
C ASN A 272 25.62 -2.30 20.62
N TYR A 273 24.86 -2.07 21.70
CA TYR A 273 25.27 -2.40 23.07
C TYR A 273 25.48 -3.91 23.26
N SER A 274 24.56 -4.74 22.76
CA SER A 274 24.69 -6.20 22.78
C SER A 274 25.97 -6.67 22.08
N ILE A 275 26.27 -6.11 20.90
CA ILE A 275 27.48 -6.45 20.14
C ILE A 275 28.74 -6.02 20.88
N ALA A 276 28.77 -4.79 21.41
CA ALA A 276 29.93 -4.24 22.10
C ALA A 276 30.28 -4.98 23.39
N ASN A 277 29.27 -5.51 24.10
CA ASN A 277 29.45 -6.16 25.39
C ASN A 277 29.32 -7.69 25.33
N ASN A 278 29.14 -8.27 24.14
CA ASN A 278 28.94 -9.71 23.93
C ASN A 278 27.78 -10.30 24.77
N ILE A 279 26.67 -9.57 24.87
CA ILE A 279 25.46 -9.96 25.63
C ILE A 279 24.44 -10.56 24.66
N ASN A 280 23.66 -11.56 25.11
CA ASN A 280 22.55 -12.10 24.32
C ASN A 280 21.55 -11.00 23.96
N MET A 281 21.34 -10.79 22.66
CA MET A 281 20.47 -9.72 22.15
C MET A 281 19.01 -9.90 22.55
N ILE A 282 18.50 -11.13 22.56
CA ILE A 282 17.09 -11.40 22.90
C ILE A 282 16.83 -11.03 24.36
N ASP A 283 17.69 -11.51 25.27
CA ASP A 283 17.55 -11.24 26.70
C ASP A 283 17.66 -9.74 27.00
N LEU A 284 18.61 -9.06 26.35
CA LEU A 284 18.78 -7.62 26.49
C LEU A 284 17.54 -6.85 26.02
N PHE A 285 16.95 -7.22 24.87
CA PHE A 285 15.75 -6.58 24.37
C PHE A 285 14.56 -6.81 25.31
N ILE A 286 14.33 -8.06 25.74
CA ILE A 286 13.24 -8.40 26.67
C ILE A 286 13.35 -7.58 27.95
N GLU A 287 14.52 -7.55 28.57
CA GLU A 287 14.72 -6.85 29.84
C GLU A 287 14.64 -5.33 29.66
N SER A 288 15.18 -4.78 28.58
CA SER A 288 15.10 -3.33 28.29
C SER A 288 13.66 -2.88 28.05
N TYR A 289 12.88 -3.61 27.25
CA TYR A 289 11.49 -3.28 26.96
C TYR A 289 10.58 -3.49 28.17
N LYS A 290 10.83 -4.53 28.96
CA LYS A 290 10.16 -4.72 30.26
C LYS A 290 10.42 -3.52 31.16
N ASN A 291 11.68 -3.08 31.29
CA ASN A 291 12.01 -1.93 32.14
C ASN A 291 11.43 -0.61 31.61
N LEU A 292 11.37 -0.43 30.29
CA LEU A 292 10.70 0.70 29.66
C LEU A 292 9.21 0.76 30.03
N ILE A 293 8.52 -0.38 29.94
CA ILE A 293 7.06 -0.47 30.20
C ILE A 293 6.74 -0.34 31.69
N TYR A 294 7.49 -0.99 32.58
CA TYR A 294 7.15 -1.05 34.00
C TYR A 294 7.69 0.13 34.82
N TYR A 295 8.80 0.75 34.42
CA TYR A 295 9.44 1.78 35.23
C TYR A 295 9.49 3.13 34.53
N VAL A 296 9.93 3.18 33.27
CA VAL A 296 10.17 4.46 32.58
C VAL A 296 8.87 5.16 32.18
N ILE A 297 7.97 4.45 31.49
CA ILE A 297 6.70 5.04 31.03
C ILE A 297 5.82 5.49 32.20
N PRO A 298 5.58 4.67 33.25
CA PRO A 298 4.78 5.10 34.38
C PRO A 298 5.41 6.28 35.13
N GLY A 299 6.73 6.31 35.29
CA GLY A 299 7.45 7.43 35.89
C GLY A 299 7.27 8.72 35.11
N LEU A 300 7.47 8.68 33.79
CA LEU A 300 7.25 9.84 32.90
C LEU A 300 5.82 10.36 32.94
N ILE A 301 4.83 9.46 32.96
CA ILE A 301 3.42 9.82 33.05
C ILE A 301 3.12 10.46 34.41
N GLY A 302 3.62 9.87 35.50
CA GLY A 302 3.47 10.42 36.85
C GLY A 302 4.05 11.83 36.97
N ASP A 303 5.27 12.02 36.47
CA ASP A 303 5.94 13.33 36.46
C ASP A 303 5.19 14.35 35.60
N LEU A 304 4.65 13.94 34.44
CA LEU A 304 3.87 14.82 33.58
C LEU A 304 2.54 15.22 34.23
N LEU A 305 1.82 14.26 34.82
CA LEU A 305 0.55 14.51 35.50
C LEU A 305 0.72 15.37 36.75
N SER A 306 1.85 15.26 37.45
CA SER A 306 2.14 16.11 38.62
C SER A 306 2.29 17.61 38.28
N LYS A 307 2.45 17.95 37.01
CA LYS A 307 2.60 19.32 36.51
C LYS A 307 1.27 19.97 36.08
N PHE A 308 0.16 19.24 36.13
CA PHE A 308 -1.20 19.72 35.83
C PHE A 308 -2.08 19.68 37.07
#